data_AF-A0A970UP33-F1
#
_entry.id   AF-A0A970UP33-F1
#
_cell.length_a   1.000
_cell.length_b   1.000
_cell.length_c   1.000
_cell.angle_alpha   90.00
_cell.angle_beta   90.00
_cell.angle_gamma   90.00
#
_symmetry.space_group_name_H-M   'P 1'
#
loop_
_entity.id
_entity.type
_entity.pdbx_description
1 polymer ?
#
loop_
_entity_poly.entity_id
_entity_poly.type
_entity_poly.pdbx_seq_one_letter_code
_entity_poly.pdbx_strand_id
1 'polypeptide(L)'
;IEPAANWNYGLLIDPENPADHFEIATNPIGAYPFGDAGDPVYNATTQSFDTLKENPPIILKTKGVIIPDWGMSEFSAAAPPYSPVTLPEEARQQVEEIELVPYASARLRLSEIPVVK
;
A
#
# COMPACT_ATOMS: atom_id res chain seq x y z
N ILE A 1 4.14 14.89 7.91
CA ILE A 1 3.07 13.86 7.87
C ILE A 1 3.69 12.56 8.33
N GLU A 2 3.05 11.88 9.28
CA GLU A 2 3.53 10.58 9.79
C GLU A 2 2.49 9.50 9.45
N PRO A 3 2.93 8.30 9.06
CA PRO A 3 2.04 7.17 8.82
C PRO A 3 1.29 6.78 10.11
N ALA A 4 -0.02 6.57 10.02
CA ALA A 4 -0.84 6.12 11.15
C ALA A 4 -0.78 4.60 11.36
N ALA A 5 -0.20 3.87 10.42
CA ALA A 5 -0.02 2.43 10.43
C ALA A 5 1.34 2.06 9.80
N ASN A 6 1.74 0.80 9.97
CA ASN A 6 2.88 0.23 9.29
C ASN A 6 2.71 0.37 7.77
N TRP A 7 3.81 0.58 7.06
CA TRP A 7 3.80 0.82 5.61
C TRP A 7 5.00 0.19 4.90
N ASN A 8 6.09 -0.04 5.64
CA ASN A 8 7.40 -0.48 5.18
C ASN A 8 7.45 -2.00 4.97
N TYR A 9 6.47 -2.53 4.23
CA TYR A 9 6.39 -3.95 3.92
C TYR A 9 7.20 -4.29 2.67
N GLY A 10 7.95 -5.39 2.72
CA GLY A 10 8.43 -6.08 1.54
C GLY A 10 7.50 -7.23 1.16
N LEU A 11 7.39 -7.54 -0.13
CA LEU A 11 6.46 -8.55 -0.64
C LEU A 11 7.06 -9.96 -0.58
N LEU A 12 6.24 -10.93 -0.18
CA LEU A 12 6.58 -12.36 -0.25
C LEU A 12 6.02 -12.97 -1.54
N ILE A 13 6.76 -12.79 -2.63
CA ILE A 13 6.36 -13.26 -3.97
C ILE A 13 7.47 -14.05 -4.65
N ASP A 14 7.09 -15.00 -5.49
CA ASP A 14 7.98 -15.61 -6.48
C ASP A 14 8.15 -14.62 -7.66
N PRO A 15 9.36 -14.09 -7.91
CA PRO A 15 9.59 -13.17 -9.03
C PRO A 15 9.41 -13.84 -10.40
N GLU A 16 9.49 -15.18 -10.49
CA GLU A 16 9.26 -15.90 -11.75
C GLU A 16 7.76 -16.06 -12.05
N ASN A 17 6.92 -16.15 -11.02
CA ASN A 17 5.46 -16.30 -11.13
C ASN A 17 4.72 -15.32 -10.20
N PRO A 18 4.91 -14.00 -10.36
CA PRO A 18 4.44 -13.03 -9.37
C PRO A 18 2.92 -13.00 -9.25
N ALA A 19 2.19 -13.26 -10.35
CA ALA A 19 0.73 -13.24 -10.40
C ALA A 19 0.08 -14.23 -9.41
N ASP A 20 0.74 -15.34 -9.10
CA ASP A 20 0.22 -16.37 -8.20
C ASP A 20 0.12 -15.90 -6.74
N HIS A 21 0.73 -14.75 -6.43
CA HIS A 21 0.78 -14.18 -5.09
C HIS A 21 -0.17 -12.99 -4.89
N PHE A 22 -1.03 -12.69 -5.87
CA PHE A 22 -1.99 -11.58 -5.77
C PHE A 22 -3.42 -12.06 -5.99
N GLU A 23 -4.30 -11.69 -5.07
CA GLU A 23 -5.75 -11.67 -5.33
C GLU A 23 -6.12 -10.27 -5.82
N ILE A 24 -6.82 -10.21 -6.95
CA ILE A 24 -7.26 -8.94 -7.55
C ILE A 24 -8.72 -8.70 -7.19
N ALA A 25 -9.00 -7.59 -6.53
CA ALA A 25 -10.35 -7.09 -6.32
C ALA A 25 -10.59 -5.86 -7.22
N THR A 26 -11.69 -5.90 -7.97
CA THR A 26 -12.10 -4.79 -8.86
C THR A 26 -13.38 -4.15 -8.36
N ASN A 27 -13.38 -2.82 -8.24
CA ASN A 27 -14.53 -2.01 -7.87
C ASN A 27 -15.00 -1.19 -9.08
N PRO A 28 -16.28 -0.74 -9.12
CA PRO A 28 -16.74 0.20 -10.13
C PRO A 28 -15.92 1.50 -10.14
N ILE A 29 -15.70 2.07 -11.32
CA ILE A 29 -15.06 3.38 -11.44
C ILE A 29 -16.08 4.44 -11.01
N GLY A 30 -15.83 5.06 -9.84
CA GLY A 30 -16.67 6.12 -9.29
C GLY A 30 -16.33 7.53 -9.83
N ALA A 31 -17.00 8.55 -9.26
CA ALA A 31 -16.73 9.95 -9.57
C ALA A 31 -15.31 10.41 -9.18
N TYR A 32 -14.70 9.71 -8.22
CA TYR A 32 -13.34 9.95 -7.72
C TYR A 32 -12.47 8.72 -8.01
N PRO A 33 -11.97 8.54 -9.25
CA PRO A 33 -11.25 7.33 -9.66
C PRO A 33 -9.91 7.12 -8.93
N PHE A 34 -9.42 8.16 -8.25
CA PHE A 34 -8.20 8.13 -7.45
C PHE A 34 -8.48 8.30 -5.95
N GLY A 35 -9.74 8.32 -5.53
CA GLY A 35 -10.08 8.39 -4.11
C GLY A 35 -10.05 7.00 -3.47
N ASP A 36 -9.78 6.98 -2.16
CA ASP A 36 -9.92 5.80 -1.31
C ASP A 36 -10.98 6.03 -0.22
N ALA A 37 -11.58 4.96 0.27
CA ALA A 37 -12.57 5.04 1.34
C ALA A 37 -11.94 5.70 2.58
N GLY A 38 -12.60 6.73 3.09
CA GLY A 38 -12.05 7.57 4.16
C GLY A 38 -11.47 8.90 3.70
N ASP A 39 -11.25 9.09 2.40
CA ASP A 39 -10.75 10.37 1.89
C ASP A 39 -11.77 11.51 2.05
N PRO A 40 -11.30 12.73 2.38
CA PRO A 40 -12.17 13.89 2.47
C PRO A 40 -12.55 14.39 1.07
N VAL A 41 -13.84 14.53 0.82
CA VAL A 41 -14.40 15.08 -0.43
C VAL A 41 -15.13 16.38 -0.11
N TYR A 42 -14.75 17.46 -0.78
CA TYR A 42 -15.39 18.75 -0.54
C TYR A 42 -16.81 18.78 -1.14
N ASN A 43 -17.80 19.07 -0.30
CA ASN A 43 -19.18 19.27 -0.67
C ASN A 43 -19.48 20.77 -0.73
N ALA A 44 -19.61 21.28 -1.96
CA ALA A 44 -19.86 22.69 -2.20
C ALA A 44 -21.24 23.17 -1.73
N THR A 45 -22.21 22.27 -1.60
CA THR A 45 -23.57 22.60 -1.14
C THR A 45 -23.61 22.82 0.36
N THR A 46 -22.94 21.96 1.14
CA THR A 46 -22.88 22.08 2.60
C THR A 46 -21.70 22.91 3.08
N GLN A 47 -20.78 23.27 2.18
CA GLN A 47 -19.51 23.96 2.48
C GLN A 47 -18.64 23.20 3.50
N SER A 48 -18.72 21.86 3.48
CA SER A 48 -18.00 20.97 4.40
C SER A 48 -17.28 19.85 3.64
N PHE A 49 -16.50 19.03 4.35
CA PHE A 49 -15.94 17.79 3.80
C PHE A 49 -16.79 16.60 4.22
N ASP A 50 -17.21 15.82 3.24
CA ASP A 50 -17.78 14.49 3.43
C ASP A 50 -16.67 13.43 3.37
N THR A 51 -16.98 12.21 3.79
CA THR A 51 -16.05 11.07 3.71
C THR A 51 -16.43 10.17 2.54
N LEU A 52 -15.50 9.98 1.60
CA LEU A 52 -15.66 9.03 0.50
C LEU A 52 -15.91 7.62 1.07
N LYS A 53 -16.84 6.87 0.48
CA LYS A 53 -17.20 5.51 0.94
C LYS A 53 -16.72 4.44 -0.01
N GLU A 54 -16.41 4.81 -1.23
CA GLU A 54 -15.97 3.96 -2.31
C GLU A 54 -14.48 3.69 -2.21
N ASN A 55 -14.12 2.42 -2.36
CA ASN A 55 -12.73 2.00 -2.49
C ASN A 55 -12.20 2.29 -3.91
N PRO A 56 -10.87 2.26 -4.12
CA PRO A 56 -10.26 2.43 -5.43
C PRO A 56 -10.72 1.37 -6.44
N PRO A 57 -10.71 1.67 -7.75
CA PRO A 57 -11.19 0.74 -8.78
C PRO A 57 -10.46 -0.61 -8.82
N ILE A 58 -9.23 -0.67 -8.32
CA ILE A 58 -8.43 -1.88 -8.22
C ILE A 58 -7.73 -1.94 -6.88
N ILE A 59 -7.72 -3.12 -6.26
CA ILE A 59 -6.96 -3.43 -5.06
C ILE A 59 -6.26 -4.77 -5.30
N LEU A 60 -4.98 -4.85 -4.96
CA LEU A 60 -4.24 -6.11 -4.96
C LEU A 60 -4.05 -6.55 -3.51
N LYS A 61 -4.54 -7.72 -3.15
CA LYS A 61 -4.26 -8.33 -1.85
C LYS A 61 -3.09 -9.28 -1.98
N THR A 62 -2.15 -9.18 -1.06
CA THR A 62 -0.95 -10.02 -1.06
C THR A 62 -0.40 -10.18 0.36
N LYS A 63 0.73 -10.86 0.48
CA LYS A 63 1.44 -11.08 1.75
C LYS A 63 2.68 -10.21 1.82
N GLY A 64 2.82 -9.51 2.94
CA GLY A 64 3.96 -8.65 3.23
C GLY A 64 4.60 -8.98 4.58
N VAL A 65 5.86 -8.57 4.72
CA VAL A 65 6.60 -8.59 5.99
C VAL A 65 7.26 -7.23 6.18
N ILE A 66 7.21 -6.69 7.40
CA ILE A 66 7.84 -5.42 7.72
C ILE A 66 9.36 -5.53 7.54
N ILE A 67 9.97 -4.55 6.87
CA ILE A 67 11.41 -4.37 6.79
C ILE A 67 11.82 -3.30 7.82
N PRO A 68 12.38 -3.69 8.99
CA PRO A 68 12.59 -2.76 10.09
C PRO A 68 13.51 -1.58 9.74
N ASP A 69 14.47 -1.80 8.85
CA ASP A 69 15.46 -0.80 8.45
C ASP A 69 14.95 0.14 7.33
N TRP A 70 13.75 -0.08 6.79
CA TRP A 70 13.16 0.79 5.78
C TRP A 70 12.26 1.84 6.44
N GLY A 71 12.80 3.05 6.58
CA GLY A 71 12.17 4.17 7.26
C GLY A 71 11.72 5.31 6.35
N MET A 72 11.41 6.46 6.96
CA MET A 72 11.00 7.68 6.25
C MET A 72 12.19 8.62 6.02
N SER A 73 12.15 9.40 4.94
CA SER A 73 13.05 10.51 4.65
C SER A 73 12.23 11.72 4.22
N GLU A 74 12.39 12.87 4.89
CA GLU A 74 11.69 14.13 4.54
C GLU A 74 10.16 13.95 4.33
N PHE A 75 9.50 13.26 5.27
CA PHE A 75 8.06 12.95 5.23
C PHE A 75 7.61 12.07 4.04
N SER A 76 8.54 11.41 3.37
CA SER A 76 8.29 10.42 2.33
C SER A 76 8.91 9.08 2.72
N ALA A 77 8.56 8.00 2.03
CA ALA A 77 9.32 6.76 2.16
C ALA A 77 10.78 7.03 1.79
N ALA A 78 11.72 6.53 2.59
CA ALA A 78 13.13 6.56 2.20
C ALA A 78 13.34 5.68 0.96
N ALA A 79 14.51 5.83 0.32
CA ALA A 79 14.90 4.95 -0.77
C ALA A 79 14.74 3.48 -0.32
N PRO A 80 14.09 2.63 -1.11
CA PRO A 80 13.89 1.25 -0.72
C PRO A 80 15.25 0.54 -0.64
N PRO A 81 15.35 -0.48 0.22
CA PRO A 81 16.52 -1.34 0.26
C PRO A 81 16.70 -2.10 -1.05
N TYR A 82 17.92 -2.58 -1.30
CA TYR A 82 18.18 -3.47 -2.42
C TYR A 82 17.38 -4.77 -2.29
N SER A 83 16.62 -5.07 -3.34
CA SER A 83 15.80 -6.26 -3.46
C SER A 83 16.61 -7.42 -4.08
N PRO A 84 16.44 -8.68 -3.63
CA PRO A 84 15.61 -9.12 -2.53
C PRO A 84 16.24 -8.83 -1.16
N VAL A 85 15.41 -8.37 -0.22
CA VAL A 85 15.81 -8.14 1.17
C VAL A 85 15.87 -9.47 1.91
N THR A 86 16.99 -9.74 2.58
CA THR A 86 17.13 -10.93 3.42
C THR A 86 16.70 -10.55 4.83
N LEU A 87 15.63 -11.16 5.33
CA LEU A 87 15.16 -10.95 6.69
C LEU A 87 15.46 -12.16 7.58
N PRO A 88 15.65 -11.96 8.90
CA PRO A 88 15.72 -13.05 9.86
C PRO A 88 14.45 -13.93 9.81
N GLU A 89 14.58 -15.19 10.19
CA GLU A 89 13.48 -16.17 10.19
C GLU A 89 12.29 -15.69 11.02
N GLU A 90 12.56 -15.12 12.19
CA GLU A 90 11.57 -14.58 13.11
C GLU A 90 10.76 -13.41 12.52
N ALA A 91 11.37 -12.60 11.64
CA ALA A 91 10.68 -11.55 10.93
C ALA A 91 9.83 -12.13 9.78
N ARG A 92 10.37 -13.11 9.04
CA ARG A 92 9.65 -13.79 7.96
C ARG A 92 8.43 -14.58 8.43
N GLN A 93 8.36 -14.94 9.72
CA GLN A 93 7.19 -15.56 10.33
C GLN A 93 6.07 -14.58 10.67
N GLN A 94 6.36 -13.27 10.70
CA GLN A 94 5.38 -12.20 10.95
C GLN A 94 4.76 -11.73 9.63
N VAL A 95 4.17 -12.68 8.90
CA VAL A 95 3.50 -12.40 7.63
C VAL A 95 2.14 -11.76 7.88
N GLU A 96 1.89 -10.65 7.20
CA GLU A 96 0.62 -9.95 7.22
C GLU A 96 -0.02 -9.96 5.82
N GLU A 97 -1.34 -10.09 5.77
CA GLU A 97 -2.08 -9.79 4.55
C GLU A 97 -2.19 -8.27 4.42
N ILE A 98 -1.79 -7.76 3.26
CA ILE A 98 -1.76 -6.33 2.96
C ILE A 98 -2.52 -6.06 1.66
N GLU A 99 -3.06 -4.84 1.56
CA GLU A 99 -3.73 -4.34 0.38
C GLU A 99 -2.86 -3.27 -0.29
N LEU A 100 -2.63 -3.42 -1.59
CA LEU A 100 -1.97 -2.43 -2.42
C LEU A 100 -3.03 -1.71 -3.26
N VAL A 101 -3.04 -0.40 -3.12
CA VAL A 101 -3.89 0.50 -3.90
C VAL A 101 -3.05 1.24 -4.94
N PRO A 102 -3.67 1.79 -6.02
CA PRO A 102 -2.97 2.60 -6.99
C PRO A 102 -2.22 3.76 -6.32
N TYR A 103 -1.07 4.12 -6.87
CA TYR A 103 -0.19 5.16 -6.34
C TYR A 103 -0.91 6.49 -5.99
N ALA A 104 -1.93 6.88 -6.75
CA ALA A 104 -2.67 8.11 -6.54
C ALA A 104 -3.79 8.01 -5.48
N SER A 105 -4.11 6.80 -5.02
CA SER A 105 -5.16 6.52 -4.04
C SER A 105 -4.67 6.48 -2.60
N ALA A 106 -3.36 6.63 -2.37
CA ALA A 106 -2.78 6.66 -1.03
C ALA A 106 -2.04 7.98 -0.75
N ARG A 107 -1.95 8.33 0.54
CA ARG A 107 -1.16 9.48 0.99
C ARG A 107 0.34 9.20 0.96
N LEU A 108 0.75 8.01 1.37
CA LEU A 108 2.13 7.56 1.22
C LEU A 108 2.34 7.10 -0.21
N ARG A 109 3.35 7.68 -0.86
CA ARG A 109 3.66 7.44 -2.26
C ARG A 109 4.83 6.47 -2.36
N LEU A 110 4.54 5.25 -2.82
CA LEU A 110 5.51 4.20 -3.09
C LEU A 110 5.40 3.78 -4.56
N SER A 111 6.47 3.95 -5.33
CA SER A 111 6.52 3.51 -6.74
C SER A 111 7.18 2.14 -6.92
N GLU A 112 7.83 1.65 -5.88
CA GLU A 112 8.57 0.39 -5.86
C GLU A 112 8.48 -0.24 -4.47
N ILE A 113 8.27 -1.55 -4.45
CA ILE A 113 8.19 -2.32 -3.21
C ILE A 113 9.22 -3.45 -3.33
N PRO A 114 10.18 -3.57 -2.39
CA PRO A 114 11.16 -4.65 -2.43
C PRO A 114 10.50 -6.01 -2.19
N VAL A 115 11.08 -7.07 -2.72
CA VAL A 115 10.69 -8.44 -2.36
C VAL A 115 11.56 -8.95 -1.22
N VAL A 116 11.03 -9.89 -0.44
CA VAL A 116 11.73 -10.52 0.68
C VAL A 116 12.07 -11.96 0.33
N LYS A 117 13.25 -12.41 0.75
CA LYS A 117 13.67 -13.81 0.70
C LYS A 117 14.04 -14.35 2.08
#